data_AF-A0A1M7UUG5-F1
#
_entry.id   AF-A0A1M7UUG5-F1
#
_cell.length_a   1.000
_cell.length_b   1.000
_cell.length_c   1.000
_cell.angle_alpha   90.00
_cell.angle_beta   90.00
_cell.angle_gamma   90.00
#
_symmetry.space_group_name_H-M   'P 1'
#
loop_
_entity.id
_entity.type
_entity.pdbx_description
1 polymer ?
#
loop_
_entity_poly.entity_id
_entity_poly.type
_entity_poly.pdbx_seq_one_letter_code
_entity_poly.pdbx_strand_id
1 'polypeptide(L)'
;MRAKNITWGALARIGAIVALDVALSAVGTVSAQDAAKIEAGENVYNTNCQICHGEQLVNTGQTFDLRRLKENERARFDNSVRNGKNQMPPWKGKLTDEEIDQLWHYIRANAYQK
;
A
#
# COMPACT_ATOMS: atom_id res chain seq x y z
N MET A 1 1.94 68.21 37.45
CA MET A 1 2.00 67.69 38.85
C MET A 1 0.59 67.39 39.33
N ARG A 2 0.39 66.21 39.93
CA ARG A 2 -0.55 65.83 41.02
C ARG A 2 -1.27 64.51 40.71
N ALA A 3 -0.86 63.51 41.50
CA ALA A 3 -1.30 62.13 41.49
C ALA A 3 -2.73 61.94 41.98
N LYS A 4 -3.29 60.74 41.74
CA LYS A 4 -3.94 59.92 42.78
C LYS A 4 -4.07 58.47 42.34
N ASN A 5 -3.59 57.60 43.20
CA ASN A 5 -3.54 56.15 43.07
C ASN A 5 -4.76 55.61 43.84
N ILE A 6 -5.53 54.68 43.27
CA ILE A 6 -6.40 53.79 44.05
C ILE A 6 -6.31 52.39 43.44
N THR A 7 -5.76 51.48 44.22
CA THR A 7 -5.71 50.04 44.01
C THR A 7 -7.06 49.40 44.36
N TRP A 8 -7.28 48.18 43.86
CA TRP A 8 -8.12 47.05 44.35
C TRP A 8 -8.56 46.32 43.07
N GLY A 9 -8.00 45.19 42.66
CA GLY A 9 -7.94 43.95 43.41
C GLY A 9 -8.65 42.88 42.58
N ALA A 10 -7.90 41.84 42.22
CA ALA A 10 -8.37 40.48 41.99
C ALA A 10 -8.88 40.07 40.57
N LEU A 11 -8.11 39.12 40.02
CA LEU A 11 -8.52 37.91 39.30
C LEU A 11 -8.47 37.92 37.77
N ALA A 12 -7.38 37.33 37.31
CA ALA A 12 -7.22 36.66 36.04
C ALA A 12 -8.45 35.85 35.63
N ARG A 13 -8.86 36.00 34.37
CA ARG A 13 -9.47 34.91 33.61
C ARG A 13 -8.76 34.80 32.27
N ILE A 14 -7.90 33.81 32.21
CA ILE A 14 -7.37 33.20 30.98
C ILE A 14 -8.59 32.75 30.16
N GLY A 15 -8.68 33.22 28.93
CA GLY A 15 -9.78 32.90 28.01
C GLY A 15 -9.24 32.40 26.67
N ALA A 16 -8.84 31.13 26.68
CA ALA A 16 -8.74 30.18 25.58
C ALA A 16 -8.18 30.62 24.20
N ILE A 17 -7.01 30.05 23.90
CA ILE A 17 -6.44 29.84 22.57
C ILE A 17 -7.45 29.10 21.69
N VAL A 18 -7.85 29.70 20.56
CA VAL A 18 -8.48 28.97 19.45
C VAL A 18 -7.37 28.28 18.67
N ALA A 19 -7.09 27.03 19.02
CA ALA A 19 -6.30 26.12 18.20
C ALA A 19 -6.98 24.76 18.21
N LEU A 20 -8.02 24.65 17.41
CA LEU A 20 -8.62 23.37 17.08
C LEU A 20 -9.13 23.53 15.66
N ASP A 21 -8.38 23.01 14.69
CA ASP A 21 -8.86 22.59 13.37
C ASP A 21 -7.65 22.23 12.49
N VAL A 22 -7.23 20.96 12.51
CA VAL A 22 -6.93 20.14 11.30
C VAL A 22 -6.82 18.69 11.80
N ALA A 23 -7.95 17.97 11.77
CA ALA A 23 -7.95 16.51 11.90
C ALA A 23 -8.99 15.92 10.95
N LEU A 24 -8.75 15.97 9.64
CA LEU A 24 -9.55 15.18 8.69
C LEU A 24 -8.87 14.98 7.31
N SER A 25 -7.95 14.02 7.19
CA SER A 25 -7.45 13.56 5.89
C SER A 25 -6.95 12.10 5.89
N ALA A 26 -7.73 11.14 6.40
CA ALA A 26 -7.35 9.71 6.35
C ALA A 26 -7.90 8.94 5.13
N VAL A 27 -8.82 9.54 4.36
CA VAL A 27 -9.56 8.81 3.30
C VAL A 27 -8.83 8.80 1.94
N GLY A 28 -7.93 9.77 1.68
CA GLY A 28 -7.23 9.89 0.39
C GLY A 28 -5.90 9.14 0.28
N THR A 29 -5.28 8.77 1.39
CA THR A 29 -3.93 8.16 1.39
C THR A 29 -3.95 6.68 1.04
N VAL A 30 -5.00 5.94 1.44
CA VAL A 30 -5.11 4.48 1.21
C VAL A 30 -5.14 4.15 -0.29
N SER A 31 -6.01 4.81 -1.06
CA SER A 31 -6.10 4.58 -2.51
C SER A 31 -4.82 4.97 -3.26
N ALA A 32 -4.14 6.03 -2.82
CA ALA A 32 -2.88 6.46 -3.45
C ALA A 32 -1.75 5.45 -3.17
N GLN A 33 -1.69 4.91 -1.95
CA GLN A 33 -0.74 3.85 -1.59
C GLN A 33 -1.00 2.57 -2.36
N ASP A 34 -2.27 2.17 -2.52
CA ASP A 34 -2.62 0.99 -3.32
C ASP A 34 -2.23 1.16 -4.80
N ALA A 35 -2.48 2.34 -5.38
CA ALA A 35 -2.05 2.63 -6.76
C ALA A 35 -0.53 2.54 -6.92
N ALA A 36 0.24 3.11 -5.99
CA ALA A 36 1.70 3.04 -6.00
C ALA A 36 2.21 1.59 -5.88
N LYS A 37 1.58 0.77 -5.04
CA LYS A 37 1.92 -0.67 -4.92
C LYS A 37 1.63 -1.44 -6.20
N ILE A 38 0.50 -1.15 -6.87
CA ILE A 38 0.13 -1.78 -8.13
C ILE A 38 1.15 -1.44 -9.21
N GLU A 39 1.53 -0.16 -9.35
CA GLU A 39 2.52 0.29 -10.33
C GLU A 39 3.91 -0.34 -10.06
N ALA A 40 4.35 -0.34 -8.81
CA ALA A 40 5.60 -1.00 -8.42
C ALA A 40 5.56 -2.51 -8.72
N GLY A 41 4.44 -3.16 -8.43
CA GLY A 41 4.23 -4.59 -8.71
C GLY A 41 4.26 -4.92 -10.19
N GLU A 42 3.70 -4.05 -11.03
CA GLU A 42 3.78 -4.17 -12.49
C GLU A 42 5.23 -4.14 -12.98
N ASN A 43 6.05 -3.23 -12.46
CA ASN A 43 7.46 -3.13 -12.83
C ASN A 43 8.26 -4.38 -12.45
N VAL A 44 8.03 -4.92 -11.24
CA VAL A 44 8.63 -6.17 -10.79
C VAL A 44 8.18 -7.33 -11.70
N TYR A 45 6.89 -7.38 -12.03
CA TYR A 45 6.31 -8.40 -12.90
C TYR A 45 6.90 -8.38 -14.32
N ASN A 46 6.99 -7.19 -14.91
CA ASN A 46 7.53 -6.99 -16.26
C ASN A 46 9.01 -7.37 -16.35
N THR A 47 9.77 -7.15 -15.28
CA THR A 47 11.19 -7.50 -15.24
C THR A 47 11.42 -9.00 -15.05
N ASN A 48 10.61 -9.65 -14.20
CA ASN A 48 10.96 -10.96 -13.65
C ASN A 48 10.01 -12.10 -14.07
N CYS A 49 8.76 -11.80 -14.39
CA CYS A 49 7.67 -12.79 -14.43
C CYS A 49 7.04 -12.95 -15.82
N GLN A 50 6.95 -11.86 -16.59
CA GLN A 50 6.19 -11.83 -17.85
C GLN A 50 6.68 -12.83 -18.89
N ILE A 51 7.96 -13.20 -18.87
CA ILE A 51 8.53 -14.15 -19.85
C ILE A 51 7.83 -15.51 -19.82
N CYS A 52 7.31 -15.92 -18.66
CA CYS A 52 6.59 -17.18 -18.49
C CYS A 52 5.08 -16.99 -18.26
N HIS A 53 4.70 -15.87 -17.64
CA HIS A 53 3.30 -15.57 -17.30
C HIS A 53 2.60 -14.66 -18.30
N GLY A 54 3.30 -14.25 -19.36
CA GLY A 54 2.79 -13.39 -20.42
C GLY A 54 2.79 -11.91 -20.05
N GLU A 55 2.80 -11.05 -21.06
CA GLU A 55 2.62 -9.61 -20.86
C GLU A 55 1.24 -9.35 -20.21
N GLN A 56 1.18 -8.39 -19.28
CA GLN A 56 -0.07 -8.00 -18.61
C GLN A 56 -0.87 -9.18 -18.01
N LEU A 57 -0.17 -10.20 -17.50
CA LEU A 57 -0.75 -11.42 -16.90
C LEU A 57 -1.49 -12.33 -17.90
N VAL A 58 -1.33 -12.13 -19.21
CA VAL A 58 -1.99 -12.91 -20.26
C VAL A 58 -1.03 -13.95 -20.84
N ASN A 59 -1.06 -15.16 -20.29
CA ASN A 59 -0.28 -16.28 -20.85
C ASN A 59 -1.05 -17.05 -21.94
N THR A 60 -0.33 -17.88 -22.70
CA THR A 60 -0.87 -18.76 -23.76
C THR A 60 -1.21 -20.18 -23.26
N GLY A 61 -1.37 -20.37 -21.95
CA GLY A 61 -1.72 -21.64 -21.31
C GLY A 61 -0.54 -22.47 -20.77
N GLN A 62 0.70 -21.99 -20.91
CA GLN A 62 1.90 -22.71 -20.44
C GLN A 62 2.08 -22.66 -18.91
N THR A 63 1.53 -21.64 -18.27
CA THR A 63 1.61 -21.44 -16.81
C THR A 63 0.22 -21.28 -16.21
N PHE A 64 0.16 -21.18 -14.88
CA PHE A 64 -1.10 -20.90 -14.21
C PHE A 64 -1.60 -19.48 -14.56
N ASP A 65 -2.89 -19.41 -14.93
CA ASP A 65 -3.80 -18.25 -14.92
C ASP A 65 -3.66 -17.28 -13.74
N LEU A 66 -2.67 -16.38 -13.66
CA LEU A 66 -2.48 -15.54 -12.47
C LEU A 66 -3.72 -14.71 -12.12
N ARG A 67 -4.53 -14.29 -13.12
CA ARG A 67 -5.78 -13.54 -12.91
C ARG A 67 -6.89 -14.38 -12.27
N ARG A 68 -6.68 -15.69 -12.11
CA ARG A 68 -7.59 -16.62 -11.41
C ARG A 68 -7.29 -16.77 -9.92
N LEU A 69 -6.20 -16.18 -9.41
CA LEU A 69 -5.93 -16.13 -7.96
C LEU A 69 -7.06 -15.36 -7.27
N LYS A 70 -7.62 -15.96 -6.21
CA LYS A 70 -8.65 -15.35 -5.35
C LYS A 70 -8.00 -14.64 -4.16
N GLU A 71 -8.74 -13.74 -3.52
CA GLU A 71 -8.28 -12.98 -2.35
C GLU A 71 -7.76 -13.89 -1.22
N ASN A 72 -8.44 -15.01 -0.96
CA ASN A 72 -8.05 -15.97 0.08
C ASN A 72 -6.88 -16.89 -0.30
N GLU A 73 -6.26 -16.70 -1.48
CA GLU A 73 -5.14 -17.53 -1.96
C GLU A 73 -3.77 -16.87 -1.77
N ARG A 74 -3.66 -15.82 -0.95
CA ARG A 74 -2.38 -15.15 -0.66
C ARG A 74 -1.27 -16.12 -0.25
N ALA A 75 -1.57 -17.06 0.65
CA ALA A 75 -0.59 -18.05 1.11
C ALA A 75 -0.09 -18.96 -0.03
N ARG A 76 -0.98 -19.30 -0.98
CA ARG A 76 -0.62 -20.09 -2.17
C ARG A 76 0.30 -19.29 -3.10
N PHE A 77 0.01 -18.00 -3.29
CA PHE A 77 0.87 -17.09 -4.04
C PHE A 77 2.25 -16.97 -3.39
N ASP A 78 2.31 -16.65 -2.09
CA ASP A 78 3.57 -16.46 -1.36
C ASP A 78 4.45 -17.70 -1.43
N ASN A 79 3.86 -18.89 -1.23
CA ASN A 79 4.60 -20.14 -1.33
C ASN A 79 5.17 -20.35 -2.75
N SER A 80 4.37 -20.09 -3.78
CA SER A 80 4.80 -20.30 -5.17
C SER A 80 5.91 -19.32 -5.58
N VAL A 81 5.82 -18.06 -5.17
CA VAL A 81 6.83 -17.04 -5.48
C VAL A 81 8.11 -17.29 -4.68
N ARG A 82 8.00 -17.51 -3.37
CA ARG A 82 9.18 -17.65 -2.49
C ARG A 82 9.92 -18.96 -2.73
N ASN A 83 9.19 -20.06 -2.85
CA ASN A 83 9.76 -21.40 -2.88
C ASN A 83 9.79 -22.01 -4.28
N GLY A 84 9.24 -21.33 -5.29
CA GLY A 84 9.13 -21.85 -6.65
C GLY A 84 8.01 -22.90 -6.77
N LYS A 85 7.73 -23.29 -8.02
CA LYS A 85 6.76 -24.36 -8.34
C LYS A 85 7.03 -24.94 -9.72
N ASN A 86 7.27 -26.24 -9.81
CA ASN A 86 7.64 -26.90 -11.07
C ASN A 86 8.84 -26.18 -11.73
N GLN A 87 8.63 -25.61 -12.92
CA GLN A 87 9.64 -24.83 -13.65
C GLN A 87 9.74 -23.37 -13.22
N MET A 88 8.86 -22.89 -12.34
CA MET A 88 8.94 -21.53 -11.79
C MET A 88 10.06 -21.47 -10.74
N PRO A 89 11.09 -20.61 -10.93
CA PRO A 89 12.20 -20.50 -9.99
C PRO A 89 11.76 -19.90 -8.65
N PRO A 90 12.46 -20.21 -7.54
CA PRO A 90 12.24 -19.55 -6.27
C PRO A 90 12.80 -18.12 -6.28
N TRP A 91 12.05 -17.18 -5.70
CA TRP A 91 12.42 -15.76 -5.60
C TRP A 91 12.82 -15.32 -4.19
N LYS A 92 12.78 -16.22 -3.20
CA LYS A 92 13.25 -15.91 -1.84
C LYS A 92 14.72 -15.46 -1.87
N GLY A 93 14.99 -14.29 -1.29
CA GLY A 93 16.32 -13.69 -1.25
C GLY A 93 16.75 -12.99 -2.55
N LYS A 94 15.90 -13.02 -3.60
CA LYS A 94 16.07 -12.22 -4.82
C LYS A 94 15.10 -11.05 -4.85
N LEU A 95 13.87 -11.27 -4.41
CA LEU A 95 12.87 -10.25 -4.17
C LEU A 95 12.71 -10.02 -2.67
N THR A 96 12.49 -8.76 -2.30
CA THR A 96 12.12 -8.33 -0.95
C THR A 96 10.67 -8.70 -0.64
N ASP A 97 10.32 -8.69 0.64
CA ASP A 97 8.94 -8.96 1.07
C ASP A 97 7.96 -7.90 0.53
N GLU A 98 8.42 -6.66 0.42
CA GLU A 98 7.66 -5.54 -0.15
C GLU A 98 7.40 -5.76 -1.66
N GLU A 99 8.42 -6.15 -2.44
CA GLU A 99 8.22 -6.45 -3.88
C GLU A 99 7.24 -7.62 -4.10
N ILE A 100 7.28 -8.63 -3.21
CA ILE A 100 6.33 -9.76 -3.26
C ILE A 100 4.91 -9.26 -2.93
N ASP A 101 4.76 -8.34 -1.97
CA ASP A 101 3.46 -7.73 -1.67
C ASP A 101 2.93 -6.88 -2.84
N GLN A 102 3.80 -6.08 -3.45
CA GLN A 102 3.47 -5.27 -4.63
C GLN A 102 3.03 -6.14 -5.81
N LEU A 103 3.71 -7.27 -6.07
CA LEU A 103 3.28 -8.26 -7.06
C LEU A 103 1.87 -8.79 -6.76
N TRP A 104 1.56 -9.07 -5.50
CA TRP A 104 0.22 -9.50 -5.09
C TRP A 104 -0.82 -8.42 -5.43
N HIS A 105 -0.56 -7.16 -5.07
CA HIS A 105 -1.45 -6.03 -5.39
C HIS A 105 -1.68 -5.88 -6.89
N TYR A 106 -0.61 -5.95 -7.70
CA TYR A 106 -0.72 -5.88 -9.17
C TYR A 106 -1.58 -7.02 -9.74
N ILE A 107 -1.36 -8.26 -9.30
CA ILE A 107 -2.15 -9.42 -9.75
C ILE A 107 -3.61 -9.26 -9.34
N ARG A 108 -3.89 -8.87 -8.09
CA ARG A 108 -5.26 -8.72 -7.57
C ARG A 108 -6.03 -7.60 -8.26
N ALA A 109 -5.37 -6.48 -8.58
CA ALA A 109 -5.99 -5.38 -9.32
C ALA A 109 -6.51 -5.80 -10.71
N ASN A 110 -5.88 -6.81 -11.30
CA ASN A 110 -6.14 -7.34 -12.64
C ASN A 110 -6.81 -8.73 -12.64
N ALA A 111 -7.13 -9.28 -11.46
CA ALA A 111 -7.77 -10.58 -11.33
C ALA A 111 -9.23 -10.54 -11.79
N TYR A 112 -9.76 -11.67 -12.26
CA TYR A 112 -11.16 -11.79 -12.67
C TYR A 112 -12.14 -11.57 -11.52
N GLN A 113 -11.75 -12.01 -10.32
CA GLN A 113 -12.53 -11.85 -9.09
C GLN A 113 -11.74 -10.91 -8.20
N LYS A 114 -12.20 -9.66 -8.06
CA LYS A 114 -11.56 -8.63 -7.24
C LYS A 114 -11.92 -8.78 -5.77
#